data_AF-A0A511HNK4-F1
#
_entry.id   AF-A0A511HNK4-F1
#
_cell.length_a   1.000
_cell.length_b   1.000
_cell.length_c   1.000
_cell.angle_alpha   90.00
_cell.angle_beta   90.00
_cell.angle_gamma   90.00
#
_symmetry.space_group_name_H-M   'P 1'
#
loop_
_entity.id
_entity.type
_entity.pdbx_description
1 polymer ?
#
loop_
_entity_poly.entity_id
_entity_poly.type
_entity_poly.pdbx_seq_one_letter_code
_entity_poly.pdbx_strand_id
1 'polypeptide(L)' 'MSCRLSLTCASKRTATGWRVSIRAEGLPDVTADATTSGEARTAAFADLQRLADEREALGQPLNLDDYAVHMEFDPEEVCQ' A
#
# COMPACT_ATOMS: atom_id res chain seq x y z
N MET A 1 7.66 5.94 38.89
CA MET A 1 7.46 7.07 37.95
C MET A 1 8.79 7.37 37.27
N SER A 2 8.92 6.97 36.00
CA SER A 2 9.89 7.54 35.03
C SER A 2 9.74 6.74 33.74
N CYS A 3 8.74 7.08 32.92
CA CYS A 3 8.73 6.67 31.53
C CYS A 3 9.78 7.51 30.81
N ARG A 4 10.94 6.90 30.51
CA ARG A 4 11.90 7.46 29.58
C ARG A 4 11.21 7.52 28.21
N LEU A 5 10.94 8.74 27.75
CA LEU A 5 10.63 9.03 26.36
C LEU A 5 11.83 8.60 25.51
N SER A 6 11.84 7.34 25.07
CA SER A 6 12.62 6.93 23.93
C SER A 6 11.89 7.42 22.69
N LEU A 7 12.20 8.67 22.31
CA LEU A 7 12.01 9.20 20.96
C LEU A 7 12.67 8.22 19.97
N THR A 8 11.91 7.26 19.48
CA THR A 8 12.20 6.61 18.21
C THR A 8 11.05 6.98 17.31
N CYS A 9 11.11 8.22 16.85
CA CYS A 9 10.32 8.74 15.75
C CYS A 9 10.80 8.04 14.47
N ALA A 10 10.52 6.74 14.37
CA ALA A 10 10.82 5.93 13.21
C ALA A 10 9.65 6.08 12.23
N SER A 11 9.74 7.15 11.43
CA SER A 11 9.25 7.26 10.07
C SER A 11 7.85 6.70 9.75
N LYS A 12 6.94 7.66 9.49
CA LYS A 12 5.88 7.60 8.47
C LYS A 12 4.92 6.41 8.56
N ARG A 13 3.88 6.57 9.38
CA ARG A 13 2.54 6.13 8.97
C ARG A 13 1.59 7.29 9.11
N THR A 14 1.56 8.12 8.09
CA THR A 14 0.31 8.82 7.75
C THR A 14 -0.64 7.78 7.17
N ALA A 15 -1.00 6.76 7.96
CA ALA A 15 -2.09 5.88 7.60
C ALA A 15 -3.34 6.73 7.78
N THR A 16 -3.76 7.39 6.71
CA THR A 16 -4.96 8.23 6.71
C THR A 16 -6.23 7.36 6.68
N GLY A 17 -6.23 6.23 7.38
CA GLY A 17 -7.34 5.30 7.52
C GLY A 17 -7.34 4.16 6.51
N TRP A 18 -6.78 4.30 5.31
CA TRP A 18 -6.74 3.21 4.32
C TRP A 18 -5.32 2.90 3.86
N ARG A 19 -5.02 1.61 3.76
CA ARG A 19 -3.80 1.09 3.14
C ARG A 19 -4.18 0.13 2.04
N VAL A 20 -3.56 0.28 0.89
CA VAL A 20 -3.61 -0.68 -0.21
C VAL A 20 -2.26 -1.33 -0.34
N SER A 21 -2.26 -2.64 -0.53
CA SER A 21 -1.08 -3.42 -0.92
C SER A 21 -1.42 -4.28 -2.13
N ILE A 22 -0.54 -4.24 -3.13
CA ILE A 22 -0.62 -5.05 -4.34
C ILE A 22 0.53 -6.06 -4.28
N ARG A 23 0.17 -7.33 -4.30
CA ARG A 23 1.11 -8.46 -4.30
C ARG A 23 0.92 -9.26 -5.56
N ALA A 24 2.02 -9.59 -6.22
CA ALA A 24 2.00 -10.57 -7.30
C ALA A 24 3.31 -11.35 -7.31
N GLU A 25 3.27 -12.62 -7.72
CA GLU A 25 4.46 -13.45 -7.77
C GLU A 25 5.50 -12.86 -8.74
N GLY A 26 6.73 -12.70 -8.25
CA GLY A 26 7.83 -12.10 -9.01
C GLY A 26 7.73 -10.58 -9.22
N LEU A 27 6.83 -9.88 -8.53
CA LEU A 27 6.78 -8.42 -8.48
C LEU A 27 7.12 -7.89 -7.08
N PRO A 28 7.67 -6.66 -6.97
CA PRO A 28 7.81 -5.98 -5.69
C PRO A 28 6.41 -5.71 -5.09
N ASP A 29 6.28 -5.90 -3.78
CA ASP A 29 5.09 -5.50 -3.02
C ASP A 29 4.96 -3.97 -3.08
N VAL A 30 3.83 -3.49 -3.63
CA VAL A 30 3.54 -2.06 -3.76
C VAL A 30 2.50 -1.68 -2.72
N THR A 31 2.85 -0.76 -1.83
CA THR A 31 1.95 -0.26 -0.79
C THR A 31 1.67 1.24 -0.97
N ALA A 32 0.40 1.63 -0.90
CA ALA A 32 -0.03 3.01 -0.92
C ALA A 32 -0.99 3.30 0.26
N ASP A 33 -0.75 4.40 0.97
CA ASP A 33 -1.66 4.89 2.01
C ASP A 33 -2.62 5.94 1.41
N ALA A 34 -3.86 5.96 1.87
CA ALA A 34 -4.91 6.84 1.36
C ALA A 34 -5.90 7.26 2.44
N THR A 35 -6.52 8.43 2.23
CA THR A 35 -7.42 9.04 3.23
C THR A 35 -8.84 8.50 3.16
N THR A 36 -9.24 8.12 1.95
CA THR A 36 -10.57 7.58 1.68
C THR A 36 -10.46 6.29 0.90
N SER A 37 -11.49 5.45 0.96
CA SER A 37 -11.57 4.23 0.15
C SER A 37 -11.56 4.52 -1.36
N GLY A 38 -12.07 5.69 -1.79
CA GLY A 38 -12.02 6.13 -3.18
C GLY A 38 -10.60 6.47 -3.64
N GLU A 39 -9.85 7.21 -2.81
CA GLU A 39 -8.43 7.48 -3.05
C GLU A 39 -7.61 6.20 -3.05
N ALA A 40 -7.86 5.30 -2.07
CA ALA A 40 -7.21 4.00 -1.97
C ALA A 40 -7.40 3.19 -3.25
N ARG A 41 -8.65 3.11 -3.73
CA ARG A 41 -8.97 2.42 -4.99
C ARG A 41 -8.29 3.09 -6.19
N THR A 42 -8.28 4.42 -6.25
CA THR A 42 -7.67 5.16 -7.36
C THR A 42 -6.15 4.93 -7.40
N ALA A 43 -5.50 4.96 -6.24
CA ALA A 43 -4.08 4.64 -6.10
C ALA A 43 -3.80 3.18 -6.52
N ALA A 44 -4.63 2.23 -6.06
CA ALA A 44 -4.52 0.83 -6.45
C ALA A 44 -4.56 0.64 -7.98
N PHE A 45 -5.51 1.31 -8.65
CA PHE A 45 -5.62 1.24 -10.11
C PHE A 45 -4.43 1.87 -10.82
N ALA A 46 -3.95 3.02 -10.35
CA ALA A 46 -2.79 3.68 -10.93
C ALA A 46 -1.52 2.81 -10.81
N ASP A 47 -1.31 2.18 -9.64
CA ASP A 47 -0.18 1.30 -9.40
C ASP A 47 -0.27 0.00 -10.20
N LEU A 48 -1.46 -0.59 -10.31
CA LEU A 48 -1.69 -1.76 -11.16
C LEU A 48 -1.42 -1.46 -12.63
N GLN A 49 -1.88 -0.31 -13.14
CA GLN A 49 -1.64 0.08 -14.52
C GLN A 49 -0.13 0.23 -14.78
N ARG A 50 0.59 0.94 -13.89
CA ARG A 50 2.04 1.09 -13.99
C ARG A 50 2.76 -0.26 -14.02
N LEU A 51 2.38 -1.18 -13.14
CA LEU A 51 2.96 -2.53 -13.09
C LEU A 51 2.65 -3.32 -14.37
N ALA A 52 1.42 -3.21 -14.90
CA ALA A 52 1.03 -3.86 -16.14
C ALA A 52 1.85 -3.34 -17.33
N ASP A 53 2.03 -2.03 -17.45
CA ASP A 53 2.82 -1.40 -18.51
C ASP A 53 4.30 -1.81 -18.43
N GLU A 54 4.88 -1.81 -17.23
CA GLU A 54 6.27 -2.27 -17.00
C GLU A 54 6.44 -3.75 -17.39
N ARG A 55 5.47 -4.59 -17.05
CA ARG A 55 5.47 -6.02 -17.35
C ARG A 55 5.26 -6.32 -18.83
N GLU A 56 4.38 -5.58 -19.49
CA GLU A 56 4.17 -5.65 -20.94
C GLU A 56 5.45 -5.26 -21.69
N ALA A 57 6.14 -4.19 -21.26
CA ALA A 57 7.42 -3.77 -21.83
C ALA A 57 8.53 -4.84 -21.69
N LEU A 58 8.45 -5.68 -20.65
CA LEU A 58 9.36 -6.82 -20.43
C LEU A 58 8.92 -8.11 -21.16
N GLY A 59 7.83 -8.07 -21.93
CA GLY A 59 7.27 -9.23 -22.63
C GLY A 59 6.67 -10.29 -21.71
N GLN A 60 6.36 -9.93 -20.45
CA GLN A 60 5.86 -10.82 -19.43
C GLN A 60 4.59 -10.20 -18.82
N PRO A 61 3.44 -10.24 -19.52
CA PRO A 61 2.21 -9.60 -19.06
C PRO A 61 1.81 -10.11 -17.67
N LEU A 62 1.15 -9.22 -16.91
CA LEU A 62 0.69 -9.54 -15.56
C LEU A 62 -0.26 -10.75 -15.60
N ASN A 63 0.06 -11.81 -14.86
CA ASN A 63 -0.85 -12.94 -14.72
C ASN A 63 -2.00 -12.53 -13.77
N LEU A 64 -3.22 -12.53 -14.29
CA LEU A 64 -4.39 -12.11 -13.53
C LEU A 64 -4.75 -13.10 -12.40
N ASP A 65 -4.25 -14.34 -12.47
CA ASP A 65 -4.46 -15.35 -11.44
C ASP A 65 -3.43 -15.26 -10.29
N ASP A 66 -2.33 -14.52 -10.47
CA ASP A 66 -1.23 -14.41 -9.50
C ASP A 66 -1.17 -13.07 -8.76
N TYR A 67 -2.06 -12.12 -9.06
CA TYR A 67 -2.11 -10.84 -8.35
C TYR A 67 -3.23 -10.80 -7.31
N ALA A 68 -2.91 -10.24 -6.16
CA ALA A 68 -3.84 -9.96 -5.08
C ALA A 68 -3.74 -8.48 -4.69
N VAL A 69 -4.89 -7.81 -4.64
CA VAL A 69 -5.00 -6.45 -4.10
C VAL A 69 -5.65 -6.54 -2.74
N HIS A 70 -4.89 -6.21 -1.71
CA HIS A 70 -5.39 -6.14 -0.34
C HIS A 70 -5.64 -4.68 0.03
N MET A 71 -6.87 -4.36 0.38
CA MET A 71 -7.23 -3.06 0.95
C MET A 71 -7.57 -3.28 2.41
N GLU A 72 -6.81 -2.64 3.28
CA GLU A 72 -6.99 -2.70 4.72
C GLU A 72 -7.40 -1.31 5.21
N PHE A 73 -8.48 -1.26 5.99
CA PHE A 73 -8.78 -0.10 6.80
C PHE A 73 -7.95 -0.23 8.07
N ASP A 74 -6.95 0.62 8.21
CA ASP A 74 -6.06 0.68 9.37
C ASP A 74 -6.41 1.96 10.12
N PRO A 75 -7.43 1.94 11.00
CA PRO A 75 -7.66 3.01 11.92
C PRO A 75 -6.56 2.91 12.98
N GLU A 76 -5.33 3.34 12.67
CA GLU A 76 -4.40 3.64 13.76
C GLU A 76 -5.13 4.62 14.66
N GLU A 77 -5.42 4.14 15.88
CA GLU A 77 -6.20 4.84 16.88
C GLU A 77 -5.72 6.27 16.93
N VAL A 78 -6.63 7.20 16.68
CA VAL A 78 -6.41 8.61 16.93
C VAL A 78 -5.87 8.67 18.36
N CYS A 79 -4.57 8.93 18.52
CA CYS A 79 -4.00 9.14 19.84
C CYS A 79 -4.78 10.32 20.43
N GLN A 80 -5.72 10.01 21.32
CA GLN A 80 -6.46 11.00 22.09
C GLN A 80 -5.56 11.58 23.18
#